data_AF-A0A662WBG8-F1
#
_entry.id   AF-A0A662WBG8-F1
#
_cell.length_a   1.000
_cell.length_b   1.000
_cell.length_c   1.000
_cell.angle_alpha   90.00
_cell.angle_beta   90.00
_cell.angle_gamma   90.00
#
_symmetry.space_group_name_H-M   'P 1'
#
loop_
_entity.id
_entity.type
_entity.pdbx_description
1 polymer ?
#
loop_
_entity_poly.entity_id
_entity_poly.type
_entity_poly.pdbx_seq_one_letter_code
_entity_poly.pdbx_strand_id
1 'polypeptide(L)'
;KKAVGIEVESNKTKAISTIRSAKEVILSGGSINSPQLLMLSGVGDAEHLKEVGVPLVHHLSAVGKNMQDHEGFNFQLACKKPVTLYNVTKHFPGNVLKIGYEWLTSKTGPCATSHIEVGGFIRT
;
A
#
# COMPACT_ATOMS: atom_id res chain seq x y z
N LYS A 1 -28.04 8.85 -5.13
CA LYS A 1 -27.66 7.85 -4.10
C LYS A 1 -26.77 8.57 -3.09
N LYS A 2 -26.87 8.27 -1.80
CA LYS A 2 -26.09 8.93 -0.73
C LYS A 2 -25.43 7.88 0.15
N ALA A 3 -24.11 7.94 0.29
CA ALA A 3 -23.40 7.16 1.30
C ALA A 3 -23.67 7.76 2.67
N VAL A 4 -24.13 6.95 3.63
CA VAL A 4 -24.54 7.40 4.98
C VAL A 4 -23.58 6.96 6.08
N GLY A 5 -22.56 6.19 5.74
CA GLY A 5 -21.65 5.58 6.70
C GLY A 5 -20.88 4.40 6.12
N ILE A 6 -20.24 3.66 7.02
CA ILE A 6 -19.50 2.44 6.74
C ILE A 6 -19.87 1.36 7.76
N GLU A 7 -19.74 0.11 7.35
CA GLU A 7 -19.75 -1.04 8.24
C GLU A 7 -18.32 -1.55 8.40
N VAL A 8 -17.90 -1.84 9.62
CA VAL A 8 -16.53 -2.29 9.94
C VAL A 8 -16.56 -3.51 10.83
N GLU A 9 -15.67 -4.46 10.55
CA GLU A 9 -15.40 -5.62 11.40
C GLU A 9 -14.19 -5.35 12.30
N SER A 10 -14.34 -5.59 13.60
CA SER A 10 -13.23 -5.56 14.55
C SER A 10 -12.29 -6.75 14.35
N ASN A 11 -11.01 -6.49 14.07
CA ASN A 11 -10.01 -7.55 13.96
C ASN A 11 -9.85 -8.39 15.23
N LYS A 12 -10.12 -7.83 16.41
CA LYS A 12 -9.95 -8.53 17.70
C LYS A 12 -11.16 -9.37 18.08
N THR A 13 -12.35 -8.81 17.90
CA THR A 13 -13.60 -9.39 18.44
C THR A 13 -14.50 -9.96 17.36
N LYS A 14 -14.23 -9.70 16.08
CA LYS A 14 -15.10 -10.03 14.94
C LYS A 14 -16.50 -9.43 15.02
N ALA A 15 -16.69 -8.48 15.93
CA ALA A 15 -17.93 -7.73 16.03
C ALA A 15 -18.04 -6.77 14.84
N ILE A 16 -19.23 -6.74 14.23
CA ILE A 16 -19.59 -5.79 13.19
C ILE A 16 -20.21 -4.56 13.83
N SER A 17 -19.80 -3.38 13.38
CA SER A 17 -20.36 -2.10 13.84
C SER A 17 -20.53 -1.12 12.68
N THR A 18 -21.52 -0.25 12.83
CA THR A 18 -21.88 0.74 11.79
C THR A 18 -21.53 2.13 12.26
N ILE A 19 -20.71 2.84 11.48
CA ILE A 19 -20.31 4.22 11.72
C ILE A 19 -21.06 5.10 10.72
N ARG A 20 -21.88 6.04 11.20
CA ARG A 20 -22.67 6.95 10.35
C ARG A 20 -21.95 8.28 10.15
N SER A 21 -22.12 8.88 8.97
CA SER A 21 -21.67 10.25 8.68
C SER A 21 -22.87 11.17 8.45
N ALA A 22 -22.83 12.35 9.07
CA ALA A 22 -23.85 13.38 8.89
C ALA A 22 -23.70 14.14 7.55
N LYS A 23 -22.46 14.22 7.04
CA LYS A 23 -22.14 14.98 5.83
C LYS A 23 -21.75 14.06 4.69
N GLU A 24 -20.50 13.62 4.69
CA GLU A 24 -19.86 12.92 3.58
C GLU A 24 -19.06 11.71 4.07
N VAL A 25 -18.84 10.76 3.16
CA VAL A 25 -17.95 9.62 3.35
C VAL A 25 -16.90 9.71 2.25
N ILE A 26 -15.62 9.82 2.65
CA ILE A 26 -14.49 9.86 1.73
C ILE A 26 -13.83 8.49 1.73
N LEU A 27 -13.76 7.86 0.56
CA LEU A 27 -13.13 6.56 0.39
C LEU A 27 -11.66 6.70 -0.03
N SER A 28 -10.75 6.32 0.86
CA SER A 28 -9.30 6.43 0.68
C SER A 28 -8.57 5.10 0.90
N GLY A 29 -9.11 4.00 0.36
CA GLY A 29 -8.53 2.65 0.47
C GLY A 29 -7.36 2.36 -0.48
N GLY A 30 -6.91 3.34 -1.27
CA GLY A 30 -5.90 3.16 -2.30
C GLY A 30 -6.43 2.50 -3.58
N SER A 31 -5.54 2.32 -4.57
CA SER A 31 -5.89 1.81 -5.91
C SER A 31 -6.45 0.39 -5.92
N ILE A 32 -6.17 -0.41 -4.89
CA ILE A 32 -6.65 -1.79 -4.75
C ILE A 32 -7.94 -1.86 -3.92
N ASN A 33 -7.94 -1.33 -2.69
CA ASN A 33 -9.07 -1.55 -1.78
C ASN A 33 -10.25 -0.60 -2.05
N SER A 34 -10.03 0.60 -2.59
CA SER A 34 -11.14 1.50 -2.94
C SER A 34 -12.10 0.91 -3.97
N PRO A 35 -11.66 0.42 -5.16
CA PRO A 35 -12.58 -0.20 -6.10
C PRO A 35 -13.20 -1.49 -5.56
N GLN A 36 -12.47 -2.26 -4.76
CA GLN A 36 -13.02 -3.44 -4.09
C GLN A 36 -14.18 -3.07 -3.15
N LEU A 37 -14.01 -2.07 -2.29
CA LEU A 37 -15.05 -1.65 -1.35
C LEU A 37 -16.26 -1.03 -2.06
N LEU A 38 -16.05 -0.30 -3.16
CA LEU A 38 -17.14 0.17 -4.02
C LEU A 38 -17.96 -1.01 -4.55
N MET A 39 -17.29 -2.03 -5.10
CA MET A 39 -17.97 -3.22 -5.62
C MET A 39 -18.72 -3.97 -4.52
N LEU A 40 -18.11 -4.19 -3.35
CA LEU A 40 -18.79 -4.79 -2.19
C LEU A 40 -20.01 -3.98 -1.71
N SER A 41 -19.99 -2.66 -1.94
CA SER A 41 -21.11 -1.75 -1.65
C SER A 41 -22.14 -1.67 -2.79
N GLY A 42 -22.04 -2.54 -3.79
CA GLY A 42 -22.94 -2.60 -4.96
C GLY A 42 -22.68 -1.52 -6.02
N VAL A 43 -21.51 -0.87 -6.02
CA VAL A 43 -21.12 0.14 -7.01
C VAL A 43 -20.03 -0.44 -7.92
N GLY A 44 -20.39 -0.81 -9.15
CA GLY A 44 -19.48 -1.47 -10.08
C GLY A 44 -20.16 -1.96 -11.36
N ASP A 45 -19.49 -2.83 -12.12
CA ASP A 45 -20.09 -3.45 -13.30
C ASP A 45 -21.26 -4.36 -12.92
N ALA A 46 -22.40 -4.24 -13.62
CA ALA A 46 -23.64 -4.89 -13.20
C ALA A 46 -23.60 -6.42 -13.38
N GLU A 47 -23.00 -6.90 -14.47
CA GLU A 47 -22.87 -8.33 -14.73
C GLU A 47 -21.87 -8.96 -13.78
N HIS A 48 -20.73 -8.31 -13.55
CA HIS A 48 -19.76 -8.79 -12.56
C HIS A 48 -20.35 -8.85 -11.14
N LEU A 49 -21.05 -7.80 -10.69
CA LEU A 49 -21.68 -7.80 -9.36
C LEU A 49 -22.71 -8.92 -9.21
N LYS A 50 -23.49 -9.18 -10.27
CA LYS A 50 -24.44 -10.31 -10.32
C LYS A 50 -23.73 -11.66 -10.25
N GLU A 51 -22.63 -11.84 -10.98
CA GLU A 51 -21.82 -13.07 -10.98
C GLU A 51 -21.30 -13.41 -9.57
N VAL A 52 -20.83 -12.41 -8.82
CA VAL A 52 -20.30 -12.58 -7.46
C VAL A 52 -21.34 -12.46 -6.34
N GLY A 53 -22.63 -12.34 -6.69
CA GLY A 53 -23.74 -12.31 -5.72
C GLY A 53 -23.88 -11.02 -4.92
N VAL A 54 -23.35 -9.89 -5.40
CA VAL A 54 -23.50 -8.57 -4.74
C VAL A 54 -24.68 -7.80 -5.36
N PRO A 55 -25.65 -7.34 -4.55
CA PRO A 55 -26.77 -6.54 -5.05
C PRO A 55 -26.31 -5.24 -5.72
N LEU A 56 -26.84 -4.95 -6.91
CA LEU A 56 -26.53 -3.74 -7.64
C LEU A 56 -27.16 -2.51 -6.97
N VAL A 57 -26.33 -1.59 -6.49
CA VAL A 57 -26.72 -0.25 -6.05
C VAL A 57 -26.52 0.76 -7.17
N HIS A 58 -25.40 0.71 -7.88
CA HIS A 58 -25.11 1.59 -9.02
C HIS A 58 -24.21 0.93 -10.05
N HIS A 59 -24.70 0.83 -11.28
CA HIS A 59 -23.88 0.42 -12.41
C HIS A 59 -22.84 1.50 -12.75
N LEU A 60 -21.56 1.15 -12.62
CA LEU A 60 -20.41 1.96 -12.98
C LEU A 60 -19.25 1.03 -13.39
N SER A 61 -19.23 0.63 -14.66
CA SER A 61 -18.32 -0.40 -15.19
C SER A 61 -16.83 -0.06 -15.12
N ALA A 62 -16.47 1.21 -14.96
CA ALA A 62 -15.09 1.66 -14.81
C ALA A 62 -14.46 1.34 -13.44
N VAL A 63 -15.28 1.02 -12.41
CA VAL A 63 -14.76 0.68 -11.07
C VAL A 63 -13.85 -0.55 -11.17
N GLY A 64 -12.61 -0.43 -10.67
CA GLY A 64 -11.61 -1.49 -10.71
C GLY A 64 -10.97 -1.73 -12.08
N LYS A 65 -11.27 -0.90 -13.09
CA LYS A 65 -10.62 -0.92 -14.40
C LYS A 65 -9.53 0.16 -14.48
N ASN A 66 -8.79 0.17 -15.59
CA ASN A 66 -7.69 1.11 -15.83
C ASN A 66 -6.62 1.11 -14.73
N MET A 67 -6.31 -0.08 -14.18
CA MET A 67 -5.16 -0.24 -13.31
C MET A 67 -3.88 -0.04 -14.14
N GLN A 68 -3.03 0.86 -13.67
CA GLN A 68 -1.71 1.12 -14.25
C GLN A 68 -0.68 0.94 -13.16
N ASP A 69 0.46 0.37 -13.52
CA ASP A 69 1.60 0.18 -12.63
C ASP A 69 2.90 0.42 -13.42
N HIS A 70 3.98 0.65 -12.70
CA HIS A 70 5.32 0.69 -13.27
C HIS A 70 6.00 -0.65 -13.01
N GLU A 71 6.07 -1.49 -14.03
CA GLU A 71 6.74 -2.78 -13.92
C GLU A 71 8.22 -2.59 -13.60
N GLY A 72 8.62 -3.05 -12.41
CA GLY A 72 9.98 -2.97 -11.92
C GLY A 72 10.71 -4.30 -12.01
N PHE A 73 11.98 -4.25 -12.40
CA PHE A 73 12.92 -5.37 -12.28
C PHE A 73 14.12 -4.96 -11.45
N ASN A 74 14.56 -5.83 -10.54
CA ASN A 74 15.72 -5.61 -9.69
C ASN A 74 16.91 -6.40 -10.24
N PHE A 75 17.99 -5.70 -10.57
CA PHE A 75 19.25 -6.31 -10.98
C PHE A 75 20.33 -6.00 -9.95
N GLN A 76 21.04 -7.04 -9.48
CA GLN A 76 22.11 -6.89 -8.50
C GLN A 76 23.44 -7.32 -9.10
N LEU A 77 24.47 -6.51 -8.89
CA LEU A 77 25.83 -6.76 -9.33
C LEU A 77 26.79 -6.75 -8.14
N ALA A 78 27.76 -7.66 -8.14
CA ALA A 78 28.81 -7.68 -7.12
C ALA A 78 29.71 -6.44 -7.25
N CYS A 79 29.87 -5.70 -6.15
CA CYS A 79 30.77 -4.55 -6.10
C CYS A 79 32.18 -5.01 -5.70
N LYS A 80 33.20 -4.58 -6.44
CA LYS A 80 34.62 -4.87 -6.11
C LYS A 80 35.13 -4.08 -4.91
N LYS A 81 34.46 -2.97 -4.55
CA LYS A 81 34.83 -2.10 -3.43
C LYS A 81 33.89 -2.36 -2.24
N PRO A 82 34.37 -2.27 -0.99
CA PRO A 82 33.57 -2.48 0.21
C PRO A 82 32.72 -1.24 0.56
N VAL A 83 32.02 -0.67 -0.43
CA VAL A 83 31.21 0.55 -0.29
C VAL A 83 29.70 0.27 -0.32
N THR A 84 29.33 -1.01 -0.43
CA THR A 84 27.92 -1.42 -0.46
C THR A 84 27.33 -1.47 0.94
N LEU A 85 26.00 -1.53 1.00
CA LEU A 85 25.24 -1.71 2.25
C LEU A 85 25.28 -3.14 2.80
N TYR A 86 26.08 -4.03 2.22
CA TYR A 86 26.13 -5.41 2.68
C TYR A 86 26.54 -5.55 4.16
N ASN A 87 27.48 -4.70 4.61
CA ASN A 87 27.98 -4.68 5.99
C ASN A 87 26.99 -4.09 7.01
N VAL A 88 25.88 -3.49 6.57
CA VAL A 88 24.80 -2.97 7.43
C VAL A 88 23.61 -3.93 7.52
N THR A 89 23.73 -5.14 6.96
CA THR A 89 22.68 -6.16 7.00
C THR A 89 22.79 -7.07 8.22
N LYS A 90 21.75 -7.89 8.44
CA LYS A 90 21.71 -8.92 9.50
C LYS A 90 22.88 -9.90 9.52
N HIS A 91 23.65 -10.00 8.44
CA HIS A 91 24.87 -10.82 8.38
C HIS A 91 25.98 -10.27 9.30
N PHE A 92 25.89 -9.01 9.73
CA PHE A 92 26.85 -8.35 10.62
C PHE A 92 26.13 -7.77 11.85
N PRO A 93 25.69 -8.62 12.79
CA PRO A 93 24.85 -8.19 13.90
C PRO A 93 25.49 -7.11 14.79
N GLY A 94 26.82 -7.14 14.98
CA GLY A 94 27.53 -6.09 15.71
C GLY A 94 27.42 -4.71 15.06
N ASN A 95 27.46 -4.65 13.72
CA ASN A 95 27.27 -3.39 12.99
C ASN A 95 25.82 -2.90 13.10
N VAL A 96 24.85 -3.80 12.98
CA VAL A 96 23.43 -3.47 13.12
C VAL A 96 23.14 -2.88 14.51
N LEU A 97 23.70 -3.44 15.58
CA LEU A 97 23.56 -2.90 16.93
C LEU A 97 24.15 -1.51 17.07
N LYS A 98 25.36 -1.29 16.54
CA LYS A 98 26.02 0.03 16.56
C LYS A 98 25.20 1.08 15.80
N ILE A 99 24.70 0.73 14.61
CA ILE A 99 23.86 1.61 13.79
C ILE A 99 22.55 1.93 14.50
N GLY A 100 21.92 0.94 15.14
CA GLY A 100 20.72 1.16 15.95
C GLY A 100 20.98 2.13 17.11
N TYR A 101 22.10 1.97 17.81
CA TYR A 101 22.49 2.88 18.89
C TYR A 101 22.75 4.31 18.40
N GLU A 102 23.47 4.47 17.28
CA GLU A 102 23.68 5.78 16.65
C GLU A 102 22.33 6.44 16.31
N TRP A 103 21.44 5.73 15.62
CA TRP A 103 20.13 6.27 15.27
C TRP A 103 19.26 6.61 16.48
N LEU A 104 19.35 5.84 17.57
CA LEU A 104 18.62 6.12 18.80
C LEU A 104 19.09 7.41 19.47
N THR A 105 20.40 7.66 19.48
CA THR A 105 21.02 8.76 20.22
C THR A 105 21.13 10.06 19.41
N SER A 106 21.53 9.99 18.14
CA SER A 106 21.77 11.16 17.29
C SER A 106 20.82 11.29 16.11
N LYS A 107 19.99 10.27 15.82
CA LYS A 107 19.14 10.22 14.61
C LYS A 107 19.95 10.32 13.30
N THR A 108 21.22 9.93 13.34
CA THR A 108 22.12 9.91 12.18
C THR A 108 22.40 8.48 11.72
N GLY A 109 23.24 8.37 10.67
CA GLY A 109 23.76 7.10 10.18
C GLY A 109 22.86 6.42 9.14
N PRO A 110 23.19 5.16 8.75
CA PRO A 110 22.51 4.45 7.67
C PRO A 110 20.98 4.36 7.82
N CYS A 111 20.47 4.23 9.05
CA CYS A 111 19.02 4.20 9.33
C CYS A 111 18.28 5.52 9.03
N ALA A 112 18.99 6.61 8.76
CA ALA A 112 18.42 7.91 8.43
C ALA A 112 18.37 8.18 6.90
N THR A 113 18.69 7.21 6.05
CA THR A 113 18.73 7.37 4.59
C THR A 113 17.77 6.42 3.87
N SER A 114 17.32 6.80 2.67
CA SER A 114 16.47 5.96 1.81
C SER A 114 17.26 4.91 1.02
N HIS A 115 18.58 5.11 0.89
CA HIS A 115 19.50 4.28 0.11
C HIS A 115 19.22 4.26 -1.41
N ILE A 116 18.45 5.23 -1.92
CA ILE A 116 18.23 5.46 -3.35
C ILE A 116 18.90 6.80 -3.70
N GLU A 117 20.22 6.77 -3.88
CA GLU A 117 21.05 7.98 -4.02
C GLU A 117 21.10 8.52 -5.46
N VAL A 118 20.92 7.64 -6.45
CA VAL A 118 21.05 7.98 -7.88
C VAL A 118 19.93 7.32 -8.67
N GLY A 119 19.35 8.08 -9.59
CA GLY A 119 18.38 7.60 -10.58
C GLY A 119 18.69 8.18 -11.96
N GLY A 120 18.21 7.52 -13.01
CA GLY A 120 18.36 7.98 -14.39
C GLY A 120 17.11 7.70 -15.20
N PHE A 121 16.80 8.60 -16.13
CA PHE A 121 15.71 8.44 -17.10
C PHE A 121 16.31 8.30 -18.49
N ILE A 122 15.90 7.27 -19.23
CA ILE A 122 16.35 7.02 -20.59
C ILE A 122 15.11 7.05 -21.49
N ARG A 123 15.21 7.80 -22.59
CA ARG A 123 14.27 7.69 -23.71
C ARG A 123 14.92 6.77 -24.74
N THR A 124 14.29 5.63 -24.97
CA THR A 124 14.64 4.69 -26.05
C THR A 124 13.97 5.08 -27.35
#